data_AF-A0A965ZVM0-F1
#
_entry.id   AF-A0A965ZVM0-F1
#
_cell.length_a   1.000
_cell.length_b   1.000
_cell.length_c   1.000
_cell.angle_alpha   90.00
_cell.angle_beta   90.00
_cell.angle_gamma   90.00
#
_symmetry.space_group_name_H-M   'P 1'
#
loop_
_entity.id
_entity.type
_entity.pdbx_description
1 polymer ?
#
loop_
_entity_poly.entity_id
_entity_poly.type
_entity_poly.pdbx_seq_one_letter_code
_entity_poly.pdbx_strand_id
1 'polypeptide(L)'
;MQPLLDRACTALAGTSLHLPSGLNADAAQARIDAAYVLHQRAGVSCGLQAEELKALLRSLAESGDTLHAWVLGEMAAQMGIDRRVIVEARWFQGRSQVHDLYWCTHRVLLASRFLHVALRHKDWSSELDTCVLAGPWIEETENIDLAGEVLFCIQHCAAEPSGLYGRLLEWLVSCQRADGSFGAPDPSPFARAHTTAAALLALAGEIERG
;
A
#
# COMPACT_ATOMS: atom_id res chain seq x y z
N MET A 1 -10.24 -12.66 11.90
CA MET A 1 -9.52 -11.58 11.20
C MET A 1 -9.86 -10.18 11.74
N GLN A 2 -11.14 -9.85 12.02
CA GLN A 2 -11.56 -8.53 12.50
C GLN A 2 -10.74 -7.94 13.67
N PRO A 3 -10.41 -8.67 14.76
CA PRO A 3 -9.62 -8.09 15.85
C PRO A 3 -8.18 -7.73 15.44
N LEU A 4 -7.61 -8.39 14.44
CA LEU A 4 -6.28 -8.06 13.90
C LEU A 4 -6.34 -6.72 13.17
N LEU A 5 -7.40 -6.52 12.38
CA LEU A 5 -7.66 -5.30 11.63
C LEU A 5 -7.85 -4.10 12.57
N ASP A 6 -8.69 -4.23 13.59
CA ASP A 6 -9.00 -3.13 14.53
C ASP A 6 -7.75 -2.62 15.25
N ARG A 7 -6.87 -3.55 15.67
CA ARG A 7 -5.58 -3.19 16.30
C ARG A 7 -4.66 -2.45 15.35
N ALA A 8 -4.58 -2.90 14.09
CA ALA A 8 -3.74 -2.25 13.10
C ALA A 8 -4.27 -0.85 12.72
N CYS A 9 -5.58 -0.66 12.60
CA CYS A 9 -6.19 0.66 12.44
C CYS A 9 -5.87 1.59 13.62
N THR A 10 -5.91 1.06 14.85
CA THR A 10 -5.51 1.80 16.06
C THR A 10 -4.04 2.23 16.00
N ALA A 11 -3.14 1.34 15.56
CA ALA A 11 -1.73 1.65 15.40
C ALA A 11 -1.50 2.77 14.37
N LEU A 12 -2.19 2.72 13.22
CA LEU A 12 -2.10 3.76 12.19
C LEU A 12 -2.62 5.12 12.67
N ALA A 13 -3.65 5.15 13.50
CA ALA A 13 -4.23 6.40 14.03
C ALA A 13 -3.22 7.24 14.85
N GLY A 14 -2.15 6.62 15.34
CA GLY A 14 -1.03 7.32 16.00
C GLY A 14 -0.03 8.00 15.04
N THR A 15 -0.18 7.81 13.73
CA THR A 15 0.75 8.36 12.73
C THR A 15 0.52 9.85 12.51
N SER A 16 1.57 10.66 12.63
CA SER A 16 1.48 12.09 12.33
C SER A 16 1.17 12.35 10.85
N LEU A 17 0.21 13.22 10.57
CA LEU A 17 -0.20 13.59 9.21
C LEU A 17 0.42 14.90 8.71
N HIS A 18 1.29 15.53 9.51
CA HIS A 18 2.01 16.72 9.08
C HIS A 18 2.99 16.38 7.96
N LEU A 19 3.16 17.23 6.95
CA LEU A 19 4.09 16.99 5.83
C LEU A 19 5.14 18.12 5.74
N PRO A 20 6.17 18.11 6.61
CA PRO A 20 7.19 19.16 6.62
C PRO A 20 8.05 19.13 5.35
N SER A 21 8.62 20.28 5.00
CA SER A 21 9.59 20.38 3.90
C SER A 21 10.79 19.46 4.13
N GLY A 22 11.26 18.80 3.07
CA GLY A 22 12.41 17.89 3.12
C GLY A 22 12.11 16.49 3.65
N LEU A 23 10.83 16.14 3.84
CA LEU A 23 10.42 14.78 4.16
C LEU A 23 10.81 13.84 2.99
N ASN A 24 11.44 12.70 3.30
CA ASN A 24 11.81 11.72 2.28
C ASN A 24 10.61 10.87 1.83
N ALA A 25 10.78 10.09 0.76
CA ALA A 25 9.72 9.28 0.15
C ALA A 25 9.10 8.28 1.15
N ASP A 26 9.90 7.52 1.89
CA ASP A 26 9.42 6.50 2.83
C ASP A 26 8.55 7.12 3.94
N ALA A 27 8.99 8.24 4.52
CA ALA A 27 8.25 8.91 5.57
C ALA A 27 6.98 9.59 5.03
N ALA A 28 7.02 10.10 3.80
CA ALA A 28 5.85 10.63 3.12
C ALA A 28 4.81 9.53 2.87
N GLN A 29 5.25 8.39 2.34
CA GLN A 29 4.41 7.24 2.05
C GLN A 29 3.74 6.70 3.32
N ALA A 30 4.51 6.44 4.38
CA ALA A 30 3.98 5.98 5.65
C ALA A 30 2.83 6.85 6.20
N ARG A 31 2.92 8.19 6.05
CA ARG A 31 1.89 9.13 6.54
C ARG A 31 0.65 9.14 5.65
N ILE A 32 0.84 9.11 4.34
CA ILE A 32 -0.26 9.14 3.37
C ILE A 32 -0.97 7.79 3.33
N ASP A 33 -0.27 6.68 3.46
CA ASP A 33 -0.86 5.35 3.61
C ASP A 33 -1.75 5.27 4.84
N ALA A 34 -1.25 5.75 5.99
CA ALA A 34 -2.04 5.82 7.22
C ALA A 34 -3.31 6.64 7.03
N ALA A 35 -3.20 7.86 6.48
CA ALA A 35 -4.36 8.70 6.17
C ALA A 35 -5.34 8.02 5.20
N TYR A 36 -4.82 7.40 4.14
CA TYR A 36 -5.63 6.76 3.11
C TYR A 36 -6.40 5.55 3.64
N VAL A 37 -5.74 4.65 4.37
CA VAL A 37 -6.40 3.49 5.00
C VAL A 37 -7.49 3.95 5.97
N LEU A 38 -7.18 4.91 6.85
CA LEU A 38 -8.14 5.43 7.82
C LEU A 38 -9.32 6.14 7.15
N HIS A 39 -9.06 6.87 6.06
CA HIS A 39 -10.12 7.49 5.26
C HIS A 39 -11.03 6.46 4.62
N GLN A 40 -10.47 5.46 3.93
CA GLN A 40 -11.23 4.46 3.18
C GLN A 40 -12.01 3.49 4.09
N ARG A 41 -11.47 3.17 5.27
CA ARG A 41 -12.05 2.16 6.18
C ARG A 41 -12.86 2.73 7.34
N ALA A 42 -12.38 3.82 7.94
CA ALA A 42 -13.01 4.39 9.13
C ALA A 42 -13.77 5.69 8.84
N GLY A 43 -13.79 6.14 7.58
CA GLY A 43 -14.45 7.39 7.19
C GLY A 43 -13.81 8.62 7.83
N VAL A 44 -12.56 8.51 8.30
CA VAL A 44 -11.85 9.60 8.95
C VAL A 44 -11.49 10.65 7.91
N SER A 45 -11.66 11.92 8.24
CA SER A 45 -11.22 13.02 7.37
C SER A 45 -9.69 12.95 7.21
N CYS A 46 -9.19 13.09 5.98
CA CYS A 46 -7.78 12.81 5.68
C CYS A 46 -6.79 13.72 6.42
N GLY A 47 -7.22 14.88 6.94
CA GLY A 47 -6.39 15.79 7.75
C GLY A 47 -5.18 16.43 7.05
N LEU A 48 -4.80 15.92 5.87
CA LEU A 48 -3.67 16.37 5.07
C LEU A 48 -3.88 17.81 4.58
N GLN A 49 -2.83 18.62 4.65
CA GLN A 49 -2.85 19.99 4.15
C GLN A 49 -2.47 20.02 2.66
N ALA A 50 -3.35 20.58 1.83
CA ALA A 50 -3.21 20.55 0.37
C ALA A 50 -1.92 21.22 -0.14
N GLU A 51 -1.47 22.31 0.51
CA GLU A 51 -0.26 23.03 0.10
C GLU A 51 1.02 22.33 0.59
N GLU A 52 1.00 21.71 1.78
CA GLU A 52 2.11 20.87 2.24
C GLU A 52 2.30 19.66 1.31
N LEU A 53 1.20 18.99 0.97
CA LEU A 53 1.22 17.89 0.01
C LEU A 53 1.76 18.35 -1.35
N LYS A 54 1.27 19.46 -1.90
CA LYS A 54 1.75 19.98 -3.18
C LYS A 54 3.26 20.26 -3.17
N ALA A 55 3.77 20.84 -2.10
CA ALA A 55 5.20 21.11 -1.94
C ALA A 55 6.01 19.80 -1.86
N LEU A 56 5.52 18.82 -1.10
CA LEU A 56 6.12 17.50 -0.98
C LEU A 56 6.19 16.76 -2.31
N LEU A 57 5.06 16.64 -3.03
CA LEU A 57 4.99 15.91 -4.30
C LEU A 57 5.93 16.52 -5.35
N ARG A 58 6.03 17.86 -5.39
CA ARG A 58 6.99 18.55 -6.23
C ARG A 58 8.43 18.19 -5.85
N SER A 59 8.77 18.28 -4.56
CA SER A 59 10.11 17.96 -4.07
C SER A 59 10.52 16.52 -4.38
N LEU A 60 9.62 15.56 -4.24
CA LEU A 60 9.87 14.15 -4.57
C LEU A 60 10.10 13.97 -6.07
N ALA A 61 9.25 14.56 -6.91
CA ALA A 61 9.42 14.51 -8.36
C ALA A 61 10.77 15.10 -8.81
N GLU A 62 11.15 16.27 -8.27
CA GLU A 62 12.44 16.93 -8.56
C GLU A 62 13.66 16.13 -8.07
N SER A 63 13.49 15.30 -7.05
CA SER A 63 14.56 14.46 -6.48
C SER A 63 14.72 13.10 -7.19
N GLY A 64 13.87 12.79 -8.18
CA GLY A 64 13.87 11.51 -8.88
C GLY A 64 12.90 10.46 -8.32
N ASP A 65 12.23 10.76 -7.20
CA ASP A 65 11.19 9.92 -6.58
C ASP A 65 9.83 10.11 -7.26
N THR A 66 9.83 10.19 -8.59
CA THR A 66 8.65 10.51 -9.40
C THR A 66 7.54 9.47 -9.25
N LEU A 67 7.90 8.19 -9.06
CA LEU A 67 6.93 7.11 -8.83
C LEU A 67 6.17 7.29 -7.52
N HIS A 68 6.89 7.57 -6.42
CA HIS A 68 6.29 7.90 -5.13
C HIS A 68 5.41 9.14 -5.26
N ALA A 69 5.91 10.22 -5.87
CA ALA A 69 5.15 11.45 -6.06
C ALA A 69 3.81 11.21 -6.80
N TRP A 70 3.81 10.34 -7.80
CA TRP A 70 2.58 9.95 -8.50
C TRP A 70 1.62 9.19 -7.60
N VAL A 71 2.05 8.08 -6.99
CA VAL A 71 1.20 7.24 -6.12
C VAL A 71 0.56 8.07 -5.02
N LEU A 72 1.36 8.86 -4.31
CA LEU A 72 0.91 9.68 -3.19
C LEU A 72 -0.10 10.76 -3.65
N GLY A 73 0.10 11.32 -4.85
CA GLY A 73 -0.84 12.25 -5.47
C GLY A 73 -2.17 11.59 -5.86
N GLU A 74 -2.14 10.37 -6.40
CA GLU A 74 -3.35 9.62 -6.75
C GLU A 74 -4.15 9.23 -5.49
N MET A 75 -3.48 8.74 -4.45
CA MET A 75 -4.13 8.42 -3.16
C MET A 75 -4.78 9.66 -2.55
N ALA A 76 -4.08 10.80 -2.53
CA ALA A 76 -4.62 12.05 -2.03
C ALA A 76 -5.83 12.56 -2.85
N ALA A 77 -5.80 12.40 -4.17
CA ALA A 77 -6.93 12.76 -5.02
C ALA A 77 -8.19 11.94 -4.68
N GLN A 78 -8.04 10.65 -4.36
CA GLN A 78 -9.15 9.81 -3.92
C GLN A 78 -9.70 10.21 -2.54
N MET A 79 -8.92 10.92 -1.72
CA MET A 79 -9.35 11.55 -0.47
C MET A 79 -9.88 12.99 -0.66
N GLY A 80 -10.01 13.47 -1.90
CA GLY A 80 -10.53 14.79 -2.22
C GLY A 80 -9.49 15.91 -2.33
N ILE A 81 -8.19 15.62 -2.25
CA ILE A 81 -7.10 16.59 -2.40
C ILE A 81 -6.40 16.36 -3.75
N ASP A 82 -6.89 17.01 -4.81
CA ASP A 82 -6.31 16.82 -6.14
C ASP A 82 -5.03 17.65 -6.35
N ARG A 83 -3.88 16.96 -6.24
CA ARG A 83 -2.53 17.46 -6.46
C ARG A 83 -1.68 16.47 -7.28
N ARG A 84 -2.32 15.70 -8.16
CA ARG A 84 -1.67 14.62 -8.90
C ARG A 84 -0.47 15.10 -9.73
N VAL A 85 0.57 14.28 -9.73
CA VAL A 85 1.73 14.40 -10.61
C VAL A 85 1.48 13.52 -11.83
N ILE A 86 1.65 14.08 -13.03
CA ILE A 86 1.49 13.32 -14.28
C ILE A 86 2.79 12.55 -14.53
N VAL A 87 2.68 11.24 -14.71
CA VAL A 87 3.80 10.36 -15.08
C VAL A 87 3.43 9.54 -16.31
N GLU A 88 4.42 9.22 -17.13
CA GLU A 88 4.23 8.31 -18.26
C GLU A 88 3.91 6.89 -17.75
N ALA A 89 2.97 6.22 -18.43
CA ALA A 89 2.60 4.86 -18.08
C ALA A 89 3.81 3.93 -18.20
N ARG A 90 4.09 3.14 -17.15
CA ARG A 90 5.17 2.14 -17.08
C ARG A 90 6.60 2.69 -17.26
N TRP A 91 6.86 3.93 -16.86
CA TRP A 91 8.21 4.53 -16.90
C TRP A 91 9.31 3.60 -16.35
N PHE A 92 9.02 2.85 -15.27
CA PHE A 92 10.01 2.03 -14.56
C PHE A 92 10.08 0.56 -15.01
N GLN A 93 9.37 0.18 -16.09
CA GLN A 93 9.30 -1.23 -16.51
C GLN A 93 10.71 -1.81 -16.74
N GLY A 94 11.01 -2.91 -16.05
CA GLY A 94 12.27 -3.64 -16.21
C GLY A 94 13.49 -2.97 -15.56
N ARG A 95 13.31 -1.90 -14.77
CA ARG A 95 14.40 -1.32 -13.98
C ARG A 95 14.80 -2.20 -12.80
N SER A 96 13.81 -2.72 -12.07
CA SER A 96 14.00 -3.78 -11.07
C SER A 96 12.67 -4.46 -10.76
N GLN A 97 12.73 -5.68 -10.23
CA GLN A 97 11.56 -6.42 -9.79
C GLN A 97 10.73 -5.65 -8.74
N VAL A 98 11.38 -4.94 -7.83
CA VAL A 98 10.71 -4.11 -6.81
C VAL A 98 9.92 -2.97 -7.44
N HIS A 99 10.50 -2.27 -8.43
CA HIS A 99 9.78 -1.18 -9.12
C HIS A 99 8.58 -1.71 -9.92
N ASP A 100 8.75 -2.85 -10.59
CA ASP A 100 7.67 -3.48 -11.35
C ASP A 100 6.53 -3.91 -10.43
N LEU A 101 6.85 -4.50 -9.27
CA LEU A 101 5.85 -4.87 -8.25
C LEU A 101 5.16 -3.64 -7.69
N TYR A 102 5.91 -2.65 -7.24
CA TYR A 102 5.35 -1.40 -6.70
C TYR A 102 4.39 -0.74 -7.69
N TRP A 103 4.74 -0.68 -8.97
CA TRP A 103 3.84 -0.19 -10.01
C TRP A 103 2.57 -1.03 -10.14
N CYS A 104 2.70 -2.35 -10.23
CA CYS A 104 1.55 -3.25 -10.41
C CYS A 104 0.59 -3.19 -9.21
N THR A 105 1.12 -3.25 -8.00
CA THR A 105 0.33 -3.29 -6.77
C THR A 105 -0.44 -2.00 -6.56
N HIS A 106 0.21 -0.85 -6.77
CA HIS A 106 -0.43 0.45 -6.61
C HIS A 106 -1.47 0.74 -7.69
N ARG A 107 -1.31 0.22 -8.92
CA ARG A 107 -2.38 0.32 -9.93
C ARG A 107 -3.64 -0.41 -9.50
N VAL A 108 -3.51 -1.61 -8.95
CA VAL A 108 -4.65 -2.40 -8.43
C VAL A 108 -5.28 -1.68 -7.24
N LEU A 109 -4.47 -1.18 -6.31
CA LEU A 109 -4.92 -0.41 -5.14
C LEU A 109 -5.75 0.80 -5.55
N LEU A 110 -5.22 1.61 -6.47
CA LEU A 110 -5.87 2.84 -6.91
C LEU A 110 -7.14 2.55 -7.72
N ALA A 111 -7.12 1.56 -8.61
CA ALA A 111 -8.29 1.23 -9.43
C ALA A 111 -9.43 0.60 -8.63
N SER A 112 -9.09 -0.22 -7.62
CA SER A 112 -10.07 -0.77 -6.69
C SER A 112 -10.61 0.25 -5.69
N ARG A 113 -9.97 1.44 -5.60
CA ARG A 113 -10.24 2.45 -4.57
C ARG A 113 -10.26 1.83 -3.17
N PHE A 114 -9.28 0.99 -2.83
CA PHE A 114 -9.29 0.20 -1.59
C PHE A 114 -10.54 -0.71 -1.51
N LEU A 115 -10.65 -1.68 -2.41
CA LEU A 115 -11.73 -2.68 -2.48
C LEU A 115 -13.16 -2.16 -2.78
N HIS A 116 -13.41 -0.85 -2.68
CA HIS A 116 -14.70 -0.22 -2.98
C HIS A 116 -15.18 -0.44 -4.43
N VAL A 117 -14.28 -0.77 -5.35
CA VAL A 117 -14.57 -1.09 -6.75
C VAL A 117 -14.09 -2.49 -7.08
N ALA A 118 -15.02 -3.37 -7.45
CA ALA A 118 -14.71 -4.71 -7.93
C ALA A 118 -13.92 -4.66 -9.24
N LEU A 119 -12.80 -5.37 -9.30
CA LEU A 119 -11.98 -5.50 -10.50
C LEU A 119 -12.27 -6.81 -11.21
N ARG A 120 -12.21 -6.80 -12.56
CA ARG A 120 -12.39 -8.02 -13.35
C ARG A 120 -11.02 -8.62 -13.65
N HIS A 121 -10.80 -9.87 -13.26
CA HIS A 121 -9.55 -10.61 -13.49
C HIS A 121 -8.91 -10.37 -14.86
N LYS A 122 -9.70 -10.48 -15.94
CA LYS A 122 -9.21 -10.33 -17.33
C LYS A 122 -8.58 -8.97 -17.64
N ASP A 123 -8.98 -7.91 -16.93
CA ASP A 123 -8.47 -6.56 -17.15
C ASP A 123 -7.15 -6.31 -16.39
N TRP A 124 -6.76 -7.24 -15.50
CA TRP A 124 -5.66 -7.12 -14.54
C TRP A 124 -4.72 -8.34 -14.54
N SER A 125 -4.82 -9.22 -15.55
CA SER A 125 -4.07 -10.46 -15.58
C SER A 125 -2.56 -10.22 -15.63
N SER A 126 -2.08 -9.19 -16.34
CA SER A 126 -0.65 -8.87 -16.41
C SER A 126 -0.07 -8.45 -15.06
N GLU A 127 -0.80 -7.64 -14.30
CA GLU A 127 -0.40 -7.24 -12.95
C GLU A 127 -0.43 -8.44 -12.00
N LEU A 128 -1.46 -9.28 -12.10
CA LEU A 128 -1.60 -10.47 -11.28
C LEU A 128 -0.49 -11.50 -11.55
N ASP A 129 -0.16 -11.74 -12.82
CA ASP A 129 0.93 -12.64 -13.22
C ASP A 129 2.27 -12.17 -12.62
N THR A 130 2.54 -10.87 -12.69
CA THR A 130 3.73 -10.26 -12.07
C THR A 130 3.77 -10.53 -10.55
N CYS A 131 2.64 -10.34 -9.87
CA CYS A 131 2.51 -10.57 -8.43
C CYS A 131 2.72 -12.05 -8.06
N VAL A 132 2.13 -12.98 -8.81
CA VAL A 132 2.26 -14.42 -8.57
C VAL A 132 3.69 -14.90 -8.81
N LEU A 133 4.34 -14.43 -9.87
CA LEU A 133 5.74 -14.78 -10.17
C LEU A 133 6.72 -14.28 -9.11
N ALA A 134 6.40 -13.18 -8.42
CA ALA A 134 7.23 -12.65 -7.34
C ALA A 134 7.11 -13.39 -6.01
N GLY A 135 6.07 -14.22 -5.82
CA GLY A 135 5.79 -14.92 -4.55
C GLY A 135 7.00 -15.59 -3.89
N PRO A 136 7.74 -16.46 -4.61
CA PRO A 136 8.92 -17.13 -4.04
C PRO A 136 10.02 -16.17 -3.58
N TRP A 137 10.26 -15.11 -4.34
CA TRP A 137 11.26 -14.09 -4.00
C TRP A 137 10.83 -13.27 -2.77
N ILE A 138 9.54 -12.99 -2.62
CA ILE A 138 8.99 -12.31 -1.43
C ILE A 138 9.18 -13.19 -0.18
N GLU A 139 8.89 -14.49 -0.29
CA GLU A 139 9.11 -15.46 0.79
C GLU A 139 10.60 -15.54 1.18
N GLU A 140 11.52 -15.57 0.19
CA GLU A 140 12.97 -15.64 0.42
C GLU A 140 13.54 -14.36 1.07
N THR A 141 13.04 -13.19 0.67
CA THR A 141 13.54 -11.89 1.16
C THR A 141 12.83 -11.39 2.41
N GLU A 142 11.82 -12.11 2.87
CA GLU A 142 10.97 -11.73 4.01
C GLU A 142 10.41 -10.29 3.88
N ASN A 143 10.10 -9.86 2.66
CA ASN A 143 9.60 -8.51 2.41
C ASN A 143 8.10 -8.41 2.72
N ILE A 144 7.78 -8.07 3.98
CA ILE A 144 6.40 -8.02 4.49
C ILE A 144 5.55 -6.98 3.77
N ASP A 145 6.12 -5.84 3.37
CA ASP A 145 5.41 -4.77 2.67
C ASP A 145 4.86 -5.28 1.34
N LEU A 146 5.76 -5.84 0.52
CA LEU A 146 5.40 -6.43 -0.77
C LEU A 146 4.51 -7.66 -0.60
N ALA A 147 4.66 -8.43 0.47
CA ALA A 147 3.76 -9.54 0.77
C ALA A 147 2.31 -9.06 0.95
N GLY A 148 2.09 -8.01 1.74
CA GLY A 148 0.77 -7.40 1.93
C GLY A 148 0.18 -6.86 0.62
N GLU A 149 0.97 -6.13 -0.15
CA GLU A 149 0.54 -5.57 -1.42
C GLU A 149 0.22 -6.63 -2.50
N VAL A 150 1.06 -7.66 -2.63
CA VAL A 150 0.83 -8.78 -3.55
C VAL A 150 -0.37 -9.61 -3.12
N LEU A 151 -0.50 -9.87 -1.82
CA LEU A 151 -1.64 -10.60 -1.29
C LEU A 151 -2.96 -9.88 -1.59
N PHE A 152 -2.99 -8.56 -1.38
CA PHE A 152 -4.11 -7.70 -1.77
C PHE A 152 -4.46 -7.82 -3.26
N CYS A 153 -3.46 -7.80 -4.15
CA CYS A 153 -3.70 -7.95 -5.59
C CYS A 153 -4.27 -9.32 -5.95
N ILE A 154 -3.75 -10.39 -5.35
CA ILE A 154 -4.25 -11.74 -5.56
C ILE A 154 -5.70 -11.85 -5.07
N GLN A 155 -6.02 -11.34 -3.88
CA GLN A 155 -7.37 -11.37 -3.32
C GLN A 155 -8.39 -10.68 -4.21
N HIS A 156 -8.03 -9.54 -4.77
CA HIS A 156 -8.99 -8.68 -5.45
C HIS A 156 -9.12 -8.99 -6.94
N CYS A 157 -8.06 -9.50 -7.56
CA CYS A 157 -8.04 -9.77 -9.00
C CYS A 157 -8.15 -11.25 -9.35
N ALA A 158 -7.73 -12.19 -8.49
CA ALA A 158 -7.75 -13.61 -8.84
C ALA A 158 -9.16 -14.20 -8.86
N ALA A 159 -9.42 -15.04 -9.86
CA ALA A 159 -10.68 -15.78 -9.96
C ALA A 159 -10.82 -16.81 -8.83
N GLU A 160 -9.72 -17.43 -8.42
CA GLU A 160 -9.67 -18.47 -7.38
C GLU A 160 -8.46 -18.26 -6.45
N PRO A 161 -8.57 -18.59 -5.15
CA PRO A 161 -7.42 -18.58 -4.24
C PRO A 161 -6.33 -19.56 -4.70
N SER A 162 -5.09 -19.09 -4.78
CA SER A 162 -3.94 -19.94 -5.13
C SER A 162 -3.28 -20.55 -3.88
N GLY A 163 -2.44 -21.58 -4.04
CA GLY A 163 -1.63 -22.06 -2.92
C GLY A 163 -0.66 -21.00 -2.36
N LEU A 164 -0.26 -20.03 -3.19
CA LEU A 164 0.54 -18.87 -2.78
C LEU A 164 -0.27 -17.94 -1.87
N TYR A 165 -1.55 -17.73 -2.18
CA TYR A 165 -2.46 -16.91 -1.37
C TYR A 165 -2.48 -17.35 0.09
N GLY A 166 -2.77 -18.63 0.34
CA GLY A 166 -2.87 -19.16 1.70
C GLY A 166 -1.57 -19.02 2.48
N ARG A 167 -0.43 -19.32 1.86
CA ARG A 167 0.89 -19.22 2.52
C ARG A 167 1.26 -17.78 2.88
N LEU A 168 1.10 -16.84 1.95
CA LEU A 168 1.39 -15.43 2.21
C LEU A 168 0.48 -14.87 3.29
N LEU A 169 -0.80 -15.24 3.31
CA LEU A 169 -1.74 -14.82 4.34
C LEU A 169 -1.34 -15.36 5.73
N GLU A 170 -1.04 -16.66 5.83
CA GLU A 170 -0.60 -17.28 7.08
C GLU A 170 0.68 -16.63 7.62
N TRP A 171 1.66 -16.41 6.73
CA TRP A 171 2.90 -15.73 7.08
C TRP A 171 2.67 -14.29 7.53
N LEU A 172 1.89 -13.50 6.77
CA LEU A 172 1.59 -12.11 7.11
C LEU A 172 0.90 -11.99 8.48
N VAL A 173 -0.06 -12.88 8.78
CA VAL A 173 -0.73 -12.93 10.10
C VAL A 173 0.28 -13.21 11.21
N SER A 174 1.26 -14.08 10.98
CA SER A 174 2.32 -14.37 11.96
C SER A 174 3.25 -13.19 12.23
N CYS A 175 3.32 -12.21 11.32
CA CYS A 175 4.10 -11.00 11.46
C CYS A 175 3.42 -9.90 12.29
N GLN A 176 2.16 -10.08 12.73
CA GLN A 176 1.52 -9.08 13.59
C GLN A 176 2.13 -9.10 15.01
N ARG A 177 2.50 -7.91 15.48
CA ARG A 177 3.05 -7.68 16.81
C ARG A 177 1.95 -7.53 17.86
N ALA A 178 2.33 -7.61 19.13
CA ALA A 178 1.42 -7.44 20.26
C ALA A 178 0.74 -6.06 20.29
N ASP A 179 1.41 -5.02 19.79
CA ASP A 179 0.87 -3.66 19.67
C ASP A 179 -0.05 -3.47 18.44
N GLY A 180 -0.25 -4.52 17.63
CA GLY A 180 -1.09 -4.50 16.42
C GLY A 180 -0.36 -4.10 15.14
N SER A 181 0.86 -3.56 15.24
CA SER A 181 1.66 -3.21 14.07
C SER A 181 2.26 -4.44 13.39
N PHE A 182 2.68 -4.29 12.14
CA PHE A 182 3.37 -5.33 11.37
C PHE A 182 4.82 -4.94 11.11
N GLY A 183 5.67 -5.95 10.91
CA GLY A 183 7.08 -5.77 10.55
C GLY A 183 8.06 -6.38 11.55
N ALA A 184 9.34 -6.08 11.33
CA ALA A 184 10.45 -6.55 12.15
C ALA A 184 10.35 -6.13 13.64
N PRO A 185 11.23 -6.65 14.53
CA PRO A 185 11.30 -6.25 15.94
C PRO A 185 11.48 -4.74 16.18
N ASP A 186 12.39 -4.11 15.43
CA ASP A 186 12.84 -2.72 15.63
C ASP A 186 12.87 -1.87 14.33
N PRO A 187 11.77 -1.81 13.56
CA PRO A 187 11.69 -0.98 12.36
C PRO A 187 11.67 0.50 12.75
N SER A 188 12.13 1.34 11.82
CA SER A 188 11.85 2.78 11.92
C SER A 188 10.33 3.00 12.05
N PRO A 189 9.87 4.08 12.72
CA PRO A 189 8.44 4.35 12.82
C PRO A 189 7.74 4.45 11.46
N PHE A 190 8.45 4.90 10.42
CA PHE A 190 7.91 5.01 9.06
C PHE A 190 7.73 3.65 8.40
N ALA A 191 8.75 2.80 8.45
CA ALA A 191 8.66 1.43 7.94
C ALA A 191 7.50 0.70 8.63
N ARG A 192 7.39 0.80 9.96
CA ARG A 192 6.30 0.18 10.72
C ARG A 192 4.91 0.62 10.24
N ALA A 193 4.68 1.92 10.02
CA ALA A 193 3.40 2.43 9.60
C ALA A 193 3.06 1.98 8.16
N HIS A 194 4.02 2.04 7.24
CA HIS A 194 3.86 1.54 5.88
C HIS A 194 3.54 0.03 5.85
N THR A 195 4.35 -0.80 6.52
CA THR A 195 4.10 -2.25 6.62
C THR A 195 2.73 -2.55 7.21
N THR A 196 2.33 -1.80 8.24
CA THR A 196 1.02 -1.97 8.89
C THR A 196 -0.12 -1.63 7.93
N ALA A 197 0.02 -0.58 7.11
CA ALA A 197 -0.96 -0.22 6.09
C ALA A 197 -1.04 -1.27 4.98
N ALA A 198 0.10 -1.76 4.48
CA ALA A 198 0.16 -2.82 3.48
C ALA A 198 -0.48 -4.13 3.97
N ALA A 199 -0.21 -4.51 5.22
CA ALA A 199 -0.83 -5.67 5.83
C ALA A 199 -2.36 -5.50 5.98
N LEU A 200 -2.82 -4.32 6.37
CA LEU A 200 -4.24 -4.01 6.51
C LEU A 200 -5.01 -4.15 5.19
N LEU A 201 -4.40 -3.77 4.06
CA LEU A 201 -4.99 -3.95 2.73
C LEU A 201 -5.36 -5.42 2.51
N ALA A 202 -4.42 -6.33 2.78
CA ALA A 202 -4.65 -7.75 2.59
C ALA A 202 -5.64 -8.34 3.60
N LEU A 203 -5.58 -7.94 4.87
CA LEU A 203 -6.49 -8.48 5.89
C LEU A 203 -7.93 -7.99 5.70
N ALA A 204 -8.11 -6.77 5.19
CA ALA A 204 -9.43 -6.25 4.83
C ALA A 204 -10.06 -7.06 3.69
N GLY A 205 -9.29 -7.38 2.65
CA GLY A 205 -9.76 -8.20 1.53
C GLY A 205 -10.22 -9.60 1.95
N GLU A 206 -9.54 -10.23 2.91
CA GLU A 206 -9.95 -11.52 3.45
C GLU A 206 -11.27 -11.44 4.23
N ILE A 207 -11.50 -10.37 5.01
CA ILE A 207 -12.76 -10.18 5.75
C ILE A 207 -13.94 -10.00 4.79
N GLU A 208 -13.75 -9.25 3.69
CA GLU A 208 -14.84 -8.98 2.74
C GLU A 208 -15.21 -10.19 1.87
N ARG A 209 -14.34 -11.21 1.80
CA ARG A 209 -14.58 -12.45 1.05
C ARG A 209 -15.27 -13.55 1.87
N GLY A 210 -15.23 -13.48 3.20
CA GLY A 210 -15.82 -14.46 4.13
C GLY A 210 -17.25 -14.14 4.52
#